data_AF-A0A4S8PKD9-F1
#
_entry.id   AF-A0A4S8PKD9-F1
#
_cell.length_a   1.000
_cell.length_b   1.000
_cell.length_c   1.000
_cell.angle_alpha   90.00
_cell.angle_beta   90.00
_cell.angle_gamma   90.00
#
_symmetry.space_group_name_H-M   'P 1'
#
loop_
_entity.id
_entity.type
_entity.pdbx_description
1 polymer ?
#
loop_
_entity_poly.entity_id
_entity_poly.type
_entity_poly.pdbx_seq_one_letter_code
_entity_poly.pdbx_strand_id
1 'polypeptide(L)'
;MSAVPTSNYRSISTPETAKLIRALMKKRFPEVKAKVHSHRYAGGSSIDVKVDFERSDNPERWDEIIGLLDGFSGQGFDGMIDMTFYKHSWLNPDGTATLAKHTGTQGSGGSYEAVDNPAPDEKSEFVHFHANHVFLSYDWSSAR
;
A
#
# COMPACT_ATOMS: atom_id res chain seq x y z
N MET A 1 -15.08 -23.02 -1.16
CA MET A 1 -14.61 -21.97 -2.09
C MET A 1 -15.56 -20.79 -1.91
N SER A 2 -15.19 -19.82 -1.07
CA SER A 2 -16.07 -18.69 -0.77
C SER A 2 -16.02 -17.69 -1.94
N ALA A 3 -17.19 -17.31 -2.45
CA ALA A 3 -17.32 -16.40 -3.58
C ALA A 3 -16.86 -14.99 -3.17
N VAL A 4 -15.94 -14.40 -3.93
CA VAL A 4 -15.52 -13.00 -3.77
C VAL A 4 -16.72 -12.10 -4.10
N PRO A 5 -17.14 -11.19 -3.20
CA PRO A 5 -18.33 -10.38 -3.40
C PRO A 5 -18.17 -9.45 -4.61
N THR A 6 -19.13 -9.51 -5.53
CA THR A 6 -19.23 -8.60 -6.66
C THR A 6 -19.75 -7.25 -6.14
N SER A 7 -18.88 -6.23 -6.13
CA SER A 7 -19.23 -4.80 -6.00
C SER A 7 -19.77 -4.32 -4.64
N ASN A 8 -18.98 -4.39 -3.57
CA ASN A 8 -19.02 -3.39 -2.48
C ASN A 8 -17.69 -3.42 -1.73
N TYR A 9 -16.72 -2.60 -2.15
CA TYR A 9 -15.52 -2.35 -1.36
C TYR A 9 -15.77 -1.18 -0.41
N ARG A 10 -15.08 -1.18 0.74
CA ARG A 10 -15.03 0.00 1.60
C ARG A 10 -13.95 0.96 1.09
N SER A 11 -14.33 2.20 0.76
CA SER A 11 -13.37 3.27 0.48
C SER A 11 -12.72 3.76 1.77
N ILE A 12 -11.38 3.83 1.79
CA ILE A 12 -10.61 4.38 2.90
C ILE A 12 -9.90 5.65 2.41
N SER A 13 -10.14 6.75 3.12
CA SER A 13 -9.54 8.04 2.79
C SER A 13 -8.03 8.05 3.08
N THR A 14 -7.27 8.87 2.35
CA THR A 14 -5.82 9.01 2.54
C THR A 14 -5.41 9.30 3.99
N PRO A 15 -6.09 10.21 4.74
CA PRO A 15 -5.75 10.45 6.14
C PRO A 15 -6.01 9.23 7.03
N GLU A 16 -7.04 8.44 6.74
CA GLU A 16 -7.32 7.19 7.46
C GLU A 16 -6.28 6.13 7.13
N THR A 17 -5.91 5.97 5.85
CA THR A 17 -4.79 5.10 5.45
C THR A 17 -3.50 5.48 6.18
N ALA A 18 -3.20 6.78 6.29
CA ALA A 18 -2.04 7.25 7.04
C ALA A 18 -2.13 6.92 8.54
N LYS A 19 -3.33 6.90 9.14
CA LYS A 19 -3.52 6.45 10.54
C LYS A 19 -3.28 4.94 10.67
N LEU A 20 -3.79 4.14 9.73
CA LEU A 20 -3.57 2.69 9.70
C LEU A 20 -2.07 2.37 9.59
N ILE A 21 -1.37 3.00 8.66
CA ILE A 21 0.09 2.83 8.49
C ILE A 21 0.84 3.23 9.77
N ARG A 22 0.51 4.37 10.40
CA ARG A 22 1.15 4.76 11.68
C ARG A 22 0.96 3.71 12.77
N ALA A 23 -0.27 3.20 12.91
CA ALA A 23 -0.58 2.17 13.92
C ALA A 23 0.17 0.86 13.64
N LEU A 24 0.22 0.44 12.37
CA LEU A 24 0.92 -0.77 11.93
C LEU A 24 2.43 -0.65 12.15
N MET A 25 3.04 0.47 11.74
CA MET A 25 4.47 0.72 11.93
C MET A 25 4.84 0.69 13.41
N LYS A 26 4.07 1.34 14.28
CA LYS A 26 4.30 1.31 15.73
C LYS A 26 4.15 -0.09 16.34
N LYS A 27 3.24 -0.91 15.81
CA LYS A 27 3.00 -2.28 16.28
C LYS A 27 4.11 -3.23 15.86
N ARG A 28 4.56 -3.16 14.61
CA ARG A 28 5.49 -4.12 14.00
C ARG A 28 6.96 -3.72 14.11
N PHE A 29 7.24 -2.42 14.11
CA PHE A 29 8.58 -1.84 14.19
C PHE A 29 8.64 -0.76 15.27
N PRO A 30 8.40 -1.11 16.56
CA PRO A 30 8.35 -0.14 17.66
C PRO A 30 9.65 0.68 17.83
N GLU A 31 10.77 0.16 17.36
CA GLU A 31 12.08 0.80 17.41
C GLU A 31 12.33 1.82 16.28
N VAL A 32 11.54 1.76 15.19
CA VAL A 32 11.70 2.64 14.02
C VAL A 32 10.87 3.90 14.23
N LYS A 33 11.50 5.08 14.12
CA LYS A 33 10.79 6.36 14.20
C LYS A 33 10.19 6.71 12.84
N ALA A 34 9.00 6.18 12.57
CA ALA A 34 8.27 6.46 11.34
C ALA A 34 7.47 7.78 11.41
N LYS A 35 7.78 8.74 10.52
CA LYS A 35 6.97 9.94 10.25
C LYS A 35 6.13 9.72 9.00
N VAL A 36 4.81 9.61 9.15
CA VAL A 36 3.88 9.36 8.04
C VAL A 36 3.19 10.67 7.65
N HIS A 37 3.25 11.06 6.39
CA HIS A 37 2.63 12.26 5.84
C HIS A 37 1.68 11.90 4.71
N SER A 38 0.49 12.50 4.70
CA SER A 38 -0.45 12.38 3.58
C SER A 38 -0.37 13.64 2.73
N HIS A 39 -0.28 13.48 1.42
CA HIS A 39 -0.26 14.57 0.46
C HIS A 39 -1.49 14.46 -0.46
N ARG A 40 -2.09 15.60 -0.78
CA ARG A 40 -3.18 15.70 -1.75
C ARG A 40 -2.75 16.63 -2.88
N TYR A 41 -3.05 16.23 -4.10
CA TYR A 41 -2.71 16.99 -5.30
C TYR A 41 -3.82 16.86 -6.36
N ALA A 42 -3.74 17.65 -7.43
CA ALA A 42 -4.68 17.57 -8.53
C ALA A 42 -4.57 16.17 -9.18
N GLY A 43 -5.65 15.39 -9.13
CA GLY A 43 -5.68 14.03 -9.70
C GLY A 43 -5.36 12.90 -8.70
N GLY A 44 -5.12 13.17 -7.41
CA GLY A 44 -4.94 12.07 -6.46
C GLY A 44 -4.42 12.46 -5.09
N SER A 45 -3.92 11.44 -4.41
CA SER A 45 -3.27 11.59 -3.11
C SER A 45 -2.21 10.52 -2.93
N SER A 46 -1.22 10.81 -2.09
CA SER A 46 -0.15 9.87 -1.77
C SER A 46 0.17 9.91 -0.28
N ILE A 47 0.90 8.90 0.17
CA ILE A 47 1.46 8.86 1.52
C ILE A 47 2.97 8.73 1.40
N ASP A 48 3.69 9.49 2.20
CA ASP A 48 5.13 9.40 2.34
C ASP A 48 5.45 8.97 3.78
N VAL A 49 6.12 7.83 3.90
CA VAL A 49 6.57 7.24 5.17
C VAL A 49 8.07 7.50 5.26
N LYS A 50 8.48 8.35 6.20
CA LYS A 50 9.89 8.63 6.49
C LYS A 50 10.37 7.81 7.68
N VAL A 51 11.43 7.04 7.51
CA VAL A 51 12.10 6.30 8.60
C VAL A 51 13.42 6.97 8.99
N ASP A 52 13.92 6.64 10.19
CA ASP A 52 15.11 7.24 10.80
C ASP A 52 16.41 6.47 10.56
N PHE A 53 16.40 5.52 9.62
CA PHE A 53 17.56 4.75 9.22
C PHE A 53 17.72 4.77 7.70
N GLU A 54 18.96 4.62 7.21
CA GLU A 54 19.24 4.58 5.78
C GLU A 54 19.04 3.16 5.22
N ARG A 55 18.63 3.09 3.95
CA ARG A 55 18.45 1.81 3.25
C ARG A 55 19.73 0.96 3.27
N SER A 56 20.90 1.57 3.10
CA SER A 56 22.19 0.86 3.08
C SER A 56 22.51 0.18 4.40
N ASP A 57 22.06 0.75 5.51
CA ASP A 57 22.37 0.22 6.85
C ASP A 57 21.52 -1.01 7.17
N ASN A 58 20.29 -1.05 6.66
CA ASN A 58 19.33 -2.12 6.94
C ASN A 58 18.46 -2.47 5.71
N PRO A 59 19.05 -3.05 4.65
CA PRO A 59 18.33 -3.32 3.40
C PRO A 59 17.18 -4.32 3.57
N GLU A 60 17.35 -5.36 4.39
CA GLU A 60 16.30 -6.36 4.64
C GLU A 60 15.06 -5.74 5.30
N ARG A 61 15.29 -4.87 6.29
CA ARG A 61 14.22 -4.14 6.97
C ARG A 61 13.53 -3.15 6.03
N TRP A 62 14.30 -2.50 5.16
CA TRP A 62 13.77 -1.61 4.14
C TRP A 62 12.81 -2.36 3.21
N ASP A 63 13.23 -3.51 2.70
CA ASP A 63 12.43 -4.33 1.78
C ASP A 63 11.20 -4.92 2.49
N GLU A 64 11.30 -5.31 3.77
CA GLU A 64 10.14 -5.73 4.56
C GLU A 64 9.10 -4.61 4.69
N ILE A 65 9.54 -3.39 5.02
CA ILE A 65 8.63 -2.24 5.15
C ILE A 65 7.99 -1.89 3.79
N ILE A 66 8.76 -1.90 2.69
CA ILE A 66 8.20 -1.67 1.35
C ILE A 66 7.12 -2.71 1.02
N GLY A 67 7.40 -4.00 1.24
CA GLY A 67 6.44 -5.07 0.98
C GLY A 67 5.17 -4.91 1.80
N LEU A 68 5.30 -4.45 3.05
CA LEU A 68 4.16 -4.15 3.92
C LEU A 68 3.34 -2.94 3.44
N LEU A 69 4.02 -1.90 2.97
CA LEU A 69 3.39 -0.64 2.54
C LEU A 69 2.72 -0.75 1.17
N ASP A 70 3.18 -1.61 0.27
CA ASP A 70 2.59 -1.75 -1.07
C ASP A 70 1.10 -2.14 -1.02
N GLY A 71 0.70 -2.95 -0.03
CA GLY A 71 -0.68 -3.33 0.20
C GLY A 71 -1.63 -2.16 0.49
N PHE A 72 -1.11 -1.00 0.91
CA PHE A 72 -1.88 0.21 1.16
C PHE A 72 -1.99 1.14 -0.07
N SER A 73 -1.31 0.82 -1.17
CA SER A 73 -1.39 1.60 -2.41
C SER A 73 -2.66 1.23 -3.18
N GLY A 74 -3.49 2.22 -3.50
CA GLY A 74 -4.72 2.06 -4.26
C GLY A 74 -4.51 2.00 -5.78
N GLN A 75 -3.30 2.27 -6.27
CA GLN A 75 -2.99 2.27 -7.69
C GLN A 75 -1.60 1.68 -7.97
N GLY A 76 -1.45 1.12 -9.16
CA GLY A 76 -0.17 0.81 -9.78
C GLY A 76 -0.02 1.60 -11.09
N PHE A 77 1.20 1.63 -11.62
CA PHE A 77 1.50 2.28 -12.89
C PHE A 77 2.28 1.33 -13.77
N ASP A 78 1.78 1.09 -14.98
CA ASP A 78 2.44 0.26 -15.97
C ASP A 78 3.20 1.14 -16.97
N GLY A 79 4.51 1.21 -16.78
CA GLY A 79 5.39 1.98 -17.65
C GLY A 79 5.47 1.48 -19.10
N MET A 80 5.03 0.26 -19.39
CA MET A 80 5.03 -0.26 -20.78
C MET A 80 3.97 0.43 -21.64
N ILE A 81 2.84 0.81 -21.05
CA ILE A 81 1.72 1.44 -21.77
C ILE A 81 1.37 2.83 -21.23
N ASP A 82 2.21 3.39 -20.36
CA ASP A 82 2.02 4.70 -19.72
C ASP A 82 0.65 4.84 -19.05
N MET A 83 0.20 3.78 -18.35
CA MET A 83 -1.17 3.70 -17.82
C MET A 83 -1.24 3.29 -16.36
N THR A 84 -2.03 4.03 -15.58
CA THR A 84 -2.40 3.68 -14.22
C THR A 84 -3.49 2.60 -14.20
N PHE A 85 -3.39 1.68 -13.24
CA PHE A 85 -4.46 0.73 -12.92
C PHE A 85 -4.79 0.78 -11.42
N TYR A 86 -6.04 0.48 -11.09
CA TYR A 86 -6.52 0.50 -9.71
C TYR A 86 -6.31 -0.85 -9.02
N LYS A 87 -5.88 -0.79 -7.77
CA LYS A 87 -5.72 -1.93 -6.87
C LYS A 87 -6.80 -1.89 -5.79
N HIS A 88 -7.28 -3.06 -5.41
CA HIS A 88 -8.07 -3.30 -4.21
C HIS A 88 -7.28 -4.22 -3.30
N SER A 89 -7.47 -4.06 -2.00
CA SER A 89 -6.72 -4.78 -0.99
C SER A 89 -7.66 -5.45 0.01
N TRP A 90 -7.15 -6.49 0.66
CA TRP A 90 -7.71 -7.03 1.88
C TRP A 90 -7.11 -6.27 3.05
N LEU A 91 -7.93 -5.57 3.84
CA LEU A 91 -7.50 -5.03 5.13
C LEU A 91 -7.72 -6.10 6.19
N ASN A 92 -6.64 -6.61 6.74
CA ASN A 92 -6.65 -7.74 7.65
C ASN A 92 -6.88 -7.27 9.10
N PRO A 93 -7.41 -8.15 9.98
CA PRO A 93 -7.67 -7.81 11.39
C PRO A 93 -6.44 -7.37 12.18
N ASP A 94 -5.25 -7.80 11.76
CA ASP A 94 -3.99 -7.44 12.39
C ASP A 94 -3.50 -6.03 12.02
N GLY A 95 -4.18 -5.36 11.08
CA GLY A 95 -3.89 -4.04 10.55
C GLY A 95 -3.06 -4.05 9.27
N THR A 96 -2.64 -5.22 8.77
CA THR A 96 -1.92 -5.33 7.48
C THR A 96 -2.88 -5.19 6.30
N ALA A 97 -2.33 -4.79 5.14
CA ALA A 97 -3.06 -4.81 3.89
C ALA A 97 -2.34 -5.71 2.89
N THR A 98 -3.08 -6.54 2.15
CA THR A 98 -2.53 -7.41 1.10
C THR A 98 -3.31 -7.24 -0.20
N LEU A 99 -2.66 -7.43 -1.34
CA LEU A 99 -3.30 -7.28 -2.66
C LEU A 99 -4.46 -8.26 -2.81
N ALA A 100 -5.66 -7.72 -3.03
CA ALA A 100 -6.85 -8.51 -3.30
C ALA A 100 -7.09 -8.63 -4.80
N LYS A 101 -7.22 -7.50 -5.50
CA LYS A 101 -7.69 -7.52 -6.88
C LYS A 101 -7.22 -6.33 -7.72
N HIS A 102 -6.84 -6.60 -8.97
CA HIS A 102 -6.78 -5.62 -10.06
C HIS A 102 -6.98 -6.32 -11.40
N THR A 103 -7.43 -5.58 -12.42
CA THR A 103 -7.75 -6.13 -13.74
C THR A 103 -6.52 -6.42 -14.61
N GLY A 104 -5.32 -6.13 -14.11
CA GLY A 104 -4.11 -6.12 -14.90
C GLY A 104 -4.14 -5.08 -16.03
N THR A 105 -3.13 -5.14 -16.88
CA THR A 105 -2.95 -4.29 -18.06
C THR A 105 -2.60 -5.08 -19.32
N GLN A 106 -2.34 -6.40 -19.22
CA GLN A 106 -2.03 -7.26 -20.37
C GLN A 106 -3.07 -7.20 -21.49
N GLY A 107 -4.36 -7.12 -21.15
CA GLY A 107 -5.44 -6.99 -22.14
C GLY A 107 -5.37 -5.69 -22.96
N SER A 108 -4.54 -4.74 -22.55
CA SER A 108 -4.27 -3.47 -23.23
C SER A 108 -2.82 -3.37 -23.75
N GLY A 109 -2.11 -4.50 -23.85
CA GLY A 109 -0.70 -4.55 -24.27
C GLY A 109 0.31 -4.22 -23.17
N GLY A 110 -0.15 -4.15 -21.92
CA GLY A 110 0.70 -3.92 -20.75
C GLY A 110 1.39 -5.19 -20.22
N SER A 111 2.09 -5.02 -19.11
CA SER A 111 2.95 -6.03 -18.50
C SER A 111 2.37 -6.71 -17.26
N TYR A 112 1.29 -6.18 -16.67
CA TYR A 112 0.71 -6.68 -15.42
C TYR A 112 -0.44 -7.64 -15.68
N GLU A 113 -0.36 -8.84 -15.11
CA GLU A 113 -1.44 -9.84 -15.11
C GLU A 113 -2.62 -9.38 -14.23
N ALA A 114 -3.82 -9.87 -14.52
CA ALA A 114 -4.95 -9.68 -13.62
C ALA A 114 -4.76 -10.52 -12.35
N VAL A 115 -5.10 -9.95 -11.20
CA VAL A 115 -5.03 -10.63 -9.90
C VAL A 115 -6.41 -10.65 -9.26
N ASP A 116 -6.78 -11.79 -8.70
CA ASP A 116 -7.98 -11.98 -7.86
C ASP A 116 -7.65 -13.01 -6.77
N ASN A 117 -7.12 -12.51 -5.66
CA ASN A 117 -6.68 -13.31 -4.52
C ASN A 117 -7.83 -13.50 -3.52
N PRO A 118 -8.03 -14.72 -2.98
CA PRO A 118 -8.99 -14.92 -1.91
C PRO A 118 -8.61 -14.13 -0.66
N ALA A 119 -9.61 -13.83 0.18
CA ALA A 119 -9.36 -13.23 1.48
C ALA A 119 -8.45 -14.14 2.31
N PRO A 120 -7.37 -13.60 2.92
CA PRO A 120 -6.45 -14.40 3.73
C PRO A 120 -7.04 -14.79 5.09
N ASP A 121 -8.00 -14.01 5.61
CA ASP A 121 -8.72 -14.28 6.85
C ASP A 121 -10.22 -14.01 6.65
N GLU A 122 -11.08 -14.71 7.40
CA GLU A 122 -12.54 -14.56 7.33
C GLU A 122 -13.02 -13.15 7.71
N LYS A 123 -12.23 -12.43 8.52
CA LYS A 123 -12.53 -11.07 8.98
C LYS A 123 -11.82 -10.00 8.13
N SER A 124 -11.12 -10.39 7.06
CA SER A 124 -10.51 -9.42 6.15
C SER A 124 -11.58 -8.61 5.41
N GLU A 125 -11.43 -7.29 5.40
CA GLU A 125 -12.34 -6.40 4.69
C GLU A 125 -11.83 -6.14 3.27
N PHE A 126 -12.71 -6.18 2.27
CA PHE A 126 -12.38 -5.77 0.90
C PHE A 126 -12.41 -4.24 0.81
N VAL A 127 -11.27 -3.61 0.51
CA VAL A 127 -11.11 -2.16 0.58
C VAL A 127 -10.47 -1.57 -0.67
N HIS A 128 -10.75 -0.28 -0.91
CA HIS A 128 -10.00 0.54 -1.84
C HIS A 128 -9.41 1.74 -1.09
N PHE A 129 -8.08 1.87 -1.13
CA PHE A 129 -7.38 3.00 -0.53
C PHE A 129 -7.31 4.16 -1.53
N HIS A 130 -7.74 5.36 -1.12
CA HIS A 130 -7.62 6.55 -1.97
C HIS A 130 -6.18 7.07 -2.09
N ALA A 131 -5.25 6.56 -1.28
CA ALA A 131 -3.83 6.80 -1.44
C ALA A 131 -3.35 6.07 -2.70
N ASN A 132 -3.12 6.79 -3.80
CA ASN A 132 -2.69 6.19 -5.07
C ASN A 132 -1.38 5.43 -4.87
N HIS A 133 -0.42 6.09 -4.22
CA HIS A 133 0.91 5.56 -3.94
C HIS A 133 1.31 5.77 -2.48
N VAL A 134 2.03 4.80 -1.93
CA VAL A 134 2.70 4.89 -0.64
C VAL A 134 4.20 4.79 -0.88
N PHE A 135 4.93 5.83 -0.52
CA PHE A 135 6.38 5.91 -0.65
C PHE A 135 7.06 5.66 0.69
N LEU A 136 8.20 4.97 0.64
CA LEU A 136 9.14 4.87 1.75
C LEU A 136 10.35 5.74 1.42
N SER A 137 10.68 6.66 2.31
CA SER A 137 11.87 7.48 2.25
C SER A 137 12.58 7.49 3.61
N TYR A 138 13.82 7.98 3.67
CA TYR A 138 14.54 8.14 4.93
C TYR A 138 14.82 9.61 5.21
N ASP A 139 14.97 9.95 6.49
CA ASP A 139 15.27 11.29 6.93
C ASP A 139 16.78 11.56 6.83
N TRP A 140 17.18 12.34 5.82
CA TRP A 140 18.55 12.78 5.61
C TRP A 140 19.13 13.59 6.78
N SER A 141 18.29 14.22 7.60
CA SER A 141 18.76 15.02 8.73
C SER A 141 19.33 14.20 9.89
N SER A 142 19.01 12.89 9.93
CA SER A 142 19.54 11.91 10.88
C SER A 142 20.78 11.16 10.39
N ALA A 143 21.21 11.33 9.13
CA ALA A 143 22.34 10.62 8.53
C ALA A 143 23.71 11.27 8.85
N ARG A 144 23.95 11.62 10.12
CA ARG A 144 25.22 12.20 10.60
C ARG A 144 25.91 11.32 11.62
#